data_AF-A0A936SCY5-F1
#
_entry.id   AF-A0A936SCY5-F1
#
_cell.length_a   1.000
_cell.length_b   1.000
_cell.length_c   1.000
_cell.angle_alpha   90.00
_cell.angle_beta   90.00
_cell.angle_gamma   90.00
#
_symmetry.space_group_name_H-M   'P 1'
#
loop_
_entity.id
_entity.type
_entity.pdbx_description
1 polymer ?
#
loop_
_entity_poly.entity_id
_entity_poly.type
_entity_poly.pdbx_seq_one_letter_code
_entity_poly.pdbx_strand_id
1 'polypeptide(L)'
;MNKTICDAKFNREVKRNQAPGEIYDRESQQCFEWMERVKMLPSPKVRKFEQSKEELAQTDWAGRQLSDTRYICKEVRGYLRQLYPYSPDESKYVQVVAGGATANLRHVWHINAILSDGDIEVKNRTDHRHHAVDAIVIALTDRWLYQYISKLAGRNRELMKRKLSGFELPWESFLSDVEDALNSIVISHAPTRRIRGQFVEETAYGPTVTPGVYVTKKELSSMTPKMVENIIDETIKELVKARLSAFDGDFKKAFGDETNPLLHSDGKTPIRKTRIYVKMSPDTLVPIRDTSGKEYKYYPLAGNHHVRIYENTLTEDRKAVLVPRFYAAQRSWKPADLGPEWRLLFTLCSNDYVEFLGDDGRLRVYRVQKMSGGQNWQVQLRPLEDTRAGYIPGITVVMTGSNALRKITRKLQVDPLGHLTQAND
;
A
#
# COMPACT_ATOMS: atom_id res chain seq x y z
N MET A 1 -15.49 0.94 18.48
CA MET A 1 -15.92 2.12 19.26
C MET A 1 -15.09 3.34 18.83
N ASN A 2 -15.53 4.07 17.79
CA ASN A 2 -14.80 5.23 17.23
C ASN A 2 -15.78 6.37 16.84
N LYS A 3 -16.78 6.61 17.68
CA LYS A 3 -17.81 7.63 17.46
C LYS A 3 -18.01 8.44 18.75
N THR A 4 -18.19 9.74 18.59
CA THR A 4 -18.59 10.68 19.64
C THR A 4 -19.76 11.52 19.16
N ILE A 5 -20.50 12.09 20.11
CA ILE A 5 -21.50 13.11 19.83
C ILE A 5 -20.76 14.45 19.87
N CYS A 6 -20.98 15.28 18.86
CA CYS A 6 -20.46 16.64 18.80
C CYS A 6 -21.46 17.51 18.03
N ASP A 7 -21.28 18.82 18.14
CA ASP A 7 -22.05 19.77 17.36
C ASP A 7 -21.84 19.54 15.85
N ALA A 8 -22.93 19.64 15.08
CA ALA A 8 -22.91 19.33 13.65
C ALA A 8 -22.07 20.34 12.85
N LYS A 9 -22.08 21.61 13.27
CA LYS A 9 -21.27 22.67 12.65
C LYS A 9 -19.79 22.41 12.90
N PHE A 10 -19.43 22.10 14.15
CA PHE A 10 -18.05 21.70 14.48
C PHE A 10 -17.56 20.52 13.64
N ASN A 11 -18.36 19.46 13.51
CA ASN A 11 -17.99 18.29 12.72
C ASN A 11 -17.74 18.62 11.23
N ARG A 12 -18.60 19.48 10.67
CA ARG A 12 -18.58 19.84 9.24
C ARG A 12 -17.51 20.88 8.89
N GLU A 13 -17.29 21.86 9.75
CA GLU A 13 -16.48 23.03 9.43
C GLU A 13 -15.07 22.94 10.00
N VAL A 14 -14.91 22.41 11.22
CA VAL A 14 -13.62 22.35 11.92
C VAL A 14 -12.98 20.96 11.77
N LYS A 15 -13.64 19.92 12.30
CA LYS A 15 -13.07 18.56 12.35
C LYS A 15 -12.86 17.97 10.96
N ARG A 16 -13.85 18.09 10.06
CA ARG A 16 -13.78 17.55 8.67
C ARG A 16 -13.19 16.13 8.65
N ASN A 17 -12.12 15.92 7.87
CA ASN A 17 -11.41 14.66 7.74
C ASN A 17 -10.12 14.59 8.60
N GLN A 18 -10.01 15.44 9.62
CA GLN A 18 -8.90 15.45 10.59
C GLN A 18 -9.17 14.43 11.71
N ALA A 19 -8.12 13.82 12.24
CA ALA A 19 -8.20 13.07 13.48
C ALA A 19 -8.30 14.01 14.69
N PRO A 20 -8.89 13.58 15.83
CA PRO A 20 -9.04 14.46 16.98
C PRO A 20 -7.73 15.09 17.48
N GLY A 21 -6.63 14.33 17.44
CA GLY A 21 -5.29 14.82 17.83
C GLY A 21 -4.65 15.82 16.86
N GLU A 22 -5.30 16.09 15.72
CA GLU A 22 -4.84 17.04 14.70
C GLU A 22 -5.65 18.35 14.70
N ILE A 23 -6.78 18.39 15.41
CA ILE A 23 -7.73 19.51 15.32
C ILE A 23 -7.16 20.78 15.95
N TYR A 24 -6.52 20.63 17.10
CA TYR A 24 -5.94 21.73 17.86
C TYR A 24 -4.45 21.53 18.00
N ASP A 25 -3.71 22.63 18.00
CA ASP A 25 -2.31 22.61 18.43
C ASP A 25 -2.22 22.09 19.87
N ARG A 26 -1.24 21.22 20.12
CA ARG A 26 -1.10 20.50 21.40
C ARG A 26 -0.90 21.45 22.60
N GLU A 27 -0.37 22.64 22.35
CA GLU A 27 -0.09 23.65 23.37
C GLU A 27 -1.23 24.67 23.51
N SER A 28 -2.28 24.56 22.69
CA SER A 28 -3.39 25.50 22.72
C SER A 28 -4.33 25.27 23.91
N GLN A 29 -4.87 26.37 24.46
CA GLN A 29 -5.88 26.32 25.53
C GLN A 29 -7.09 25.45 25.13
N GLN A 30 -7.50 25.50 23.86
CA GLN A 30 -8.60 24.66 23.36
C GLN A 30 -8.27 23.17 23.43
N CYS A 31 -7.02 22.78 23.17
CA CYS A 31 -6.58 21.39 23.30
C CYS A 31 -6.65 20.92 24.76
N PHE A 32 -6.19 21.73 25.72
CA PHE A 32 -6.27 21.39 27.14
C PHE A 32 -7.71 21.18 27.61
N GLU A 33 -8.61 22.13 27.33
CA GLU A 33 -10.02 22.02 27.68
C GLU A 33 -10.71 20.82 27.03
N TRP A 34 -10.35 20.54 25.77
CA TRP A 34 -10.84 19.37 25.05
C TRP A 34 -10.38 18.08 25.73
N MET A 35 -9.10 17.96 26.07
CA MET A 35 -8.53 16.76 26.69
C MET A 35 -9.07 16.52 28.10
N GLU A 36 -9.36 17.57 28.88
CA GLU A 36 -10.05 17.43 30.17
C GLU A 36 -11.42 16.75 30.02
N ARG A 37 -12.20 17.11 28.99
CA ARG A 37 -13.49 16.43 28.70
C ARG A 37 -13.29 15.00 28.23
N VAL A 38 -12.24 14.76 27.44
CA VAL A 38 -11.92 13.42 26.91
C VAL A 38 -11.53 12.46 28.03
N LYS A 39 -10.84 12.90 29.09
CA LYS A 39 -10.44 12.06 30.24
C LYS A 39 -11.60 11.32 30.91
N MET A 40 -12.83 11.81 30.78
CA MET A 40 -14.05 11.17 31.29
C MET A 40 -14.47 9.93 30.47
N LEU A 41 -13.89 9.71 29.29
CA LEU A 41 -14.20 8.57 28.43
C LEU A 41 -13.43 7.31 28.86
N PRO A 42 -13.89 6.10 28.47
CA PRO A 42 -13.13 4.87 28.71
C PRO A 42 -11.71 4.96 28.13
N SER A 43 -10.71 4.44 28.85
CA SER A 43 -9.28 4.53 28.48
C SER A 43 -8.96 4.15 27.02
N PRO A 44 -9.53 3.09 26.42
CA PRO A 44 -9.28 2.78 24.99
C PRO A 44 -9.76 3.87 24.03
N LYS A 45 -10.77 4.65 24.43
CA LYS A 45 -11.31 5.76 23.65
C LYS A 45 -10.46 7.01 23.82
N VAL A 46 -9.98 7.29 25.04
CA VAL A 46 -9.06 8.40 25.34
C VAL A 46 -7.81 8.34 24.45
N ARG A 47 -7.17 7.18 24.38
CA ARG A 47 -5.97 6.99 23.55
C ARG A 47 -6.17 7.35 22.08
N LYS A 48 -7.37 7.14 21.53
CA LYS A 48 -7.69 7.49 20.13
C LYS A 48 -7.76 8.99 19.88
N PHE A 49 -7.94 9.80 20.91
CA PHE A 49 -7.93 11.26 20.80
C PHE A 49 -6.53 11.84 20.70
N GLU A 50 -5.52 11.09 21.17
CA GLU A 50 -4.12 11.51 21.16
C GLU A 50 -3.40 11.10 19.86
N GLN A 51 -4.03 10.22 19.08
CA GLN A 51 -3.46 9.62 17.87
C GLN A 51 -3.71 10.48 16.62
N SER A 52 -2.75 10.44 15.69
CA SER A 52 -2.91 11.00 14.35
C SER A 52 -3.86 10.16 13.49
N LYS A 53 -4.27 10.72 12.36
CA LYS A 53 -5.12 10.01 11.40
C LYS A 53 -4.43 8.77 10.84
N GLU A 54 -3.14 8.83 10.59
CA GLU A 54 -2.34 7.72 10.10
C GLU A 54 -2.27 6.58 11.14
N GLU A 55 -2.01 6.90 12.40
CA GLU A 55 -1.96 5.93 13.50
C GLU A 55 -3.31 5.24 13.72
N LEU A 56 -4.40 6.01 13.67
CA LEU A 56 -5.76 5.48 13.75
C LEU A 56 -6.08 4.58 12.56
N ALA A 57 -5.72 4.98 11.34
CA ALA A 57 -5.93 4.19 10.14
C ALA A 57 -5.18 2.86 10.20
N GLN A 58 -3.93 2.86 10.68
CA GLN A 58 -3.14 1.64 10.89
C GLN A 58 -3.78 0.72 11.93
N THR A 59 -4.21 1.26 13.06
CA THR A 59 -4.83 0.48 14.14
C THR A 59 -6.17 -0.12 13.71
N ASP A 60 -7.03 0.67 13.07
CA ASP A 60 -8.33 0.20 12.58
C ASP A 60 -8.16 -0.83 11.44
N TRP A 61 -7.18 -0.64 10.55
CA TRP A 61 -6.83 -1.63 9.52
C TRP A 61 -6.38 -2.95 10.15
N ALA A 62 -5.44 -2.91 11.10
CA ALA A 62 -4.96 -4.10 11.81
C ALA A 62 -6.10 -4.82 12.55
N GLY A 63 -6.99 -4.07 13.21
CA GLY A 63 -8.16 -4.62 13.90
C GLY A 63 -9.15 -5.33 12.97
N ARG A 64 -9.37 -4.80 11.75
CA ARG A 64 -10.19 -5.46 10.72
C ARG A 64 -9.52 -6.74 10.23
N GLN A 65 -8.24 -6.68 9.85
CA GLN A 65 -7.48 -7.85 9.43
C GLN A 65 -7.52 -8.98 10.47
N LEU A 66 -7.37 -8.65 11.75
CA LEU A 66 -7.47 -9.63 12.85
C LEU A 66 -8.87 -10.22 13.00
N SER A 67 -9.92 -9.45 12.72
CA SER A 67 -11.31 -9.93 12.81
C SER A 67 -11.65 -10.83 11.63
N ASP A 68 -11.25 -10.44 10.42
CA ASP A 68 -11.44 -11.22 9.19
C ASP A 68 -10.65 -12.54 9.28
N THR A 69 -9.40 -12.49 9.74
CA THR A 69 -8.58 -13.71 9.96
C THR A 69 -9.23 -14.67 10.95
N ARG A 70 -9.79 -14.16 12.06
CA ARG A 70 -10.52 -14.98 13.04
C ARG A 70 -11.73 -15.67 12.42
N TYR A 71 -12.49 -14.93 11.60
CA TYR A 71 -13.64 -15.49 10.89
C TYR A 71 -13.22 -16.56 9.88
N ILE A 72 -12.21 -16.26 9.04
CA ILE A 72 -11.67 -17.22 8.06
C ILE A 72 -11.23 -18.51 8.75
N CYS A 73 -10.45 -18.43 9.84
CA CYS A 73 -10.02 -19.62 10.56
C CYS A 73 -11.20 -20.45 11.11
N LYS A 74 -12.28 -19.80 11.57
CA LYS A 74 -13.49 -20.48 12.04
C LYS A 74 -14.19 -21.24 10.92
N GLU A 75 -14.37 -20.58 9.77
CA GLU A 75 -15.02 -21.17 8.59
C GLU A 75 -14.17 -22.29 7.99
N VAL A 76 -12.86 -22.08 7.83
CA VAL A 76 -11.92 -23.11 7.34
C VAL A 76 -11.93 -24.33 8.24
N ARG A 77 -11.93 -24.16 9.57
CA ARG A 77 -12.07 -25.28 10.51
C ARG A 77 -13.38 -26.02 10.30
N GLY A 78 -14.49 -25.30 10.14
CA GLY A 78 -15.80 -25.90 9.88
C GLY A 78 -15.84 -26.70 8.58
N TYR A 79 -15.22 -26.16 7.53
CA TYR A 79 -15.11 -26.81 6.23
C TYR A 79 -14.24 -28.08 6.28
N LEU A 80 -13.02 -27.99 6.81
CA LEU A 80 -12.09 -29.13 6.87
C LEU A 80 -12.63 -30.29 7.72
N ARG A 81 -13.41 -30.00 8.76
CA ARG A 81 -14.02 -31.05 9.59
C ARG A 81 -14.99 -31.95 8.82
N GLN A 82 -15.58 -31.47 7.72
CA GLN A 82 -16.48 -32.27 6.89
C GLN A 82 -15.74 -33.40 6.15
N LEU A 83 -14.42 -33.32 6.06
CA LEU A 83 -13.58 -34.35 5.43
C LEU A 83 -13.28 -35.54 6.35
N TYR A 84 -13.63 -35.46 7.63
CA TYR A 84 -13.28 -36.46 8.64
C TYR A 84 -14.53 -37.05 9.33
N PRO A 85 -14.46 -38.30 9.84
CA PRO A 85 -15.54 -38.87 10.63
C PRO A 85 -15.90 -38.02 11.84
N TYR A 86 -17.16 -38.08 12.26
CA TYR A 86 -17.59 -37.44 13.50
C TYR A 86 -16.73 -37.91 14.67
N SER A 87 -16.26 -36.95 15.46
CA SER A 87 -15.51 -37.16 16.69
C SER A 87 -16.10 -36.24 17.76
N PRO A 88 -16.41 -36.76 18.97
CA PRO A 88 -16.82 -35.93 20.11
C PRO A 88 -15.74 -34.90 20.47
N ASP A 89 -14.49 -35.26 20.21
CA ASP A 89 -13.36 -34.34 20.27
C ASP A 89 -13.20 -33.60 18.94
N GLU A 90 -13.62 -32.34 18.93
CA GLU A 90 -13.56 -31.47 17.74
C GLU A 90 -12.14 -31.21 17.24
N SER A 91 -11.13 -31.38 18.08
CA SER A 91 -9.72 -31.11 17.75
C SER A 91 -8.94 -32.34 17.28
N LYS A 92 -9.57 -33.53 17.27
CA LYS A 92 -8.91 -34.80 16.94
C LYS A 92 -8.24 -34.78 15.56
N TYR A 93 -8.94 -34.24 14.56
CA TYR A 93 -8.46 -34.19 13.17
C TYR A 93 -8.09 -32.78 12.71
N VAL A 94 -8.75 -31.76 13.26
CA VAL A 94 -8.54 -30.36 12.87
C VAL A 94 -8.35 -29.52 14.13
N GLN A 95 -7.09 -29.26 14.47
CA GLN A 95 -6.72 -28.40 15.58
C GLN A 95 -6.50 -26.96 15.10
N VAL A 96 -6.90 -25.98 15.92
CA VAL A 96 -6.58 -24.57 15.70
C VAL A 96 -5.73 -24.09 16.86
N VAL A 97 -4.58 -23.51 16.54
CA VAL A 97 -3.63 -22.97 17.51
C VAL A 97 -3.80 -21.44 17.56
N ALA A 98 -4.01 -20.90 18.77
CA ALA A 98 -4.07 -19.46 18.95
C ALA A 98 -2.70 -18.80 18.71
N GLY A 99 -2.68 -17.65 18.02
CA GLY A 99 -1.42 -16.98 17.67
C GLY A 99 -0.52 -16.60 18.85
N GLY A 100 -1.09 -16.40 20.04
CA GLY A 100 -0.32 -16.21 21.28
C GLY A 100 0.50 -17.45 21.66
N ALA A 101 -0.06 -18.65 21.49
CA ALA A 101 0.66 -19.90 21.73
C ALA A 101 1.79 -20.10 20.70
N THR A 102 1.52 -19.84 19.42
CA THR A 102 2.54 -19.86 18.36
C THR A 102 3.68 -18.87 18.65
N ALA A 103 3.37 -17.66 19.11
CA ALA A 103 4.39 -16.68 19.46
C ALA A 103 5.28 -17.13 20.62
N ASN A 104 4.70 -17.75 21.65
CA ASN A 104 5.46 -18.31 22.76
C ASN A 104 6.37 -19.44 22.28
N LEU A 105 5.84 -20.40 21.50
CA LEU A 105 6.64 -21.50 20.94
C LEU A 105 7.80 -21.03 20.07
N ARG A 106 7.57 -20.00 19.22
CA ARG A 106 8.64 -19.40 18.42
C ARG A 106 9.76 -18.84 19.28
N HIS A 107 9.43 -18.22 20.42
CA HIS A 107 10.43 -17.73 21.35
C HIS A 107 11.16 -18.88 22.06
N VAL A 108 10.45 -19.94 22.46
CA VAL A 108 11.03 -21.09 23.16
C VAL A 108 12.03 -21.85 22.28
N TRP A 109 11.67 -22.07 21.02
CA TRP A 109 12.55 -22.76 20.08
C TRP A 109 13.55 -21.84 19.40
N HIS A 110 13.63 -20.56 19.75
CA HIS A 110 14.55 -19.58 19.16
C HIS A 110 14.48 -19.44 17.63
N ILE A 111 13.39 -19.91 16.99
CA ILE A 111 13.22 -19.93 15.53
C ILE A 111 13.08 -18.53 14.92
N ASN A 112 12.77 -17.50 15.73
CA ASN A 112 12.78 -16.11 15.27
C ASN A 112 14.18 -15.64 14.83
N ALA A 113 15.25 -16.27 15.34
CA ALA A 113 16.63 -15.95 14.98
C ALA A 113 16.91 -16.12 13.48
N ILE A 114 16.27 -17.13 12.86
CA ILE A 114 16.58 -17.56 11.48
C ILE A 114 16.30 -16.47 10.44
N LEU A 115 15.23 -15.69 10.64
CA LEU A 115 14.84 -14.60 9.73
C LEU A 115 15.07 -13.22 10.35
N SER A 116 15.85 -13.12 11.42
CA SER A 116 16.08 -11.86 12.13
C SER A 116 16.80 -10.83 11.24
N ASP A 117 16.38 -9.58 11.32
CA ASP A 117 17.05 -8.41 10.71
C ASP A 117 17.89 -7.63 11.74
N GLY A 118 18.19 -8.24 12.89
CA GLY A 118 19.08 -7.72 13.93
C GLY A 118 18.65 -8.16 15.33
N ASP A 119 17.38 -7.95 15.67
CA ASP A 119 16.82 -8.36 16.97
C ASP A 119 16.24 -9.77 16.89
N ILE A 120 16.99 -10.74 17.42
CA ILE A 120 16.65 -12.17 17.44
C ILE A 120 15.38 -12.46 18.26
N GLU A 121 15.01 -11.61 19.22
CA GLU A 121 13.81 -11.79 20.01
C GLU A 121 12.53 -11.31 19.28
N VAL A 122 12.69 -10.48 18.24
CA VAL A 122 11.57 -9.86 17.52
C VAL A 122 11.29 -10.59 16.21
N LYS A 123 9.99 -10.82 15.96
CA LYS A 123 9.54 -11.38 14.69
C LYS A 123 9.80 -10.39 13.56
N ASN A 124 10.72 -10.72 12.64
CA ASN A 124 10.88 -9.96 11.41
C ASN A 124 9.61 -10.08 10.54
N ARG A 125 8.93 -8.94 10.33
CA ARG A 125 7.72 -8.86 9.48
C ARG A 125 8.03 -8.39 8.06
N THR A 126 9.28 -8.06 7.77
CA THR A 126 9.74 -7.57 6.46
C THR A 126 10.04 -8.70 5.48
N ASP A 127 10.10 -9.95 5.96
CA ASP A 127 10.28 -11.17 5.15
C ASP A 127 9.04 -12.07 5.20
N HIS A 128 8.41 -12.39 4.07
CA HIS A 128 7.21 -13.22 3.95
C HIS A 128 7.36 -14.64 4.48
N ARG A 129 8.58 -15.19 4.54
CA ARG A 129 8.87 -16.55 5.03
C ARG A 129 8.54 -16.72 6.51
N HIS A 130 8.31 -15.64 7.27
CA HIS A 130 7.79 -15.72 8.63
C HIS A 130 6.43 -16.44 8.74
N HIS A 131 5.65 -16.50 7.65
CA HIS A 131 4.42 -17.29 7.61
C HIS A 131 4.70 -18.80 7.58
N ALA A 132 5.77 -19.23 6.91
CA ALA A 132 6.20 -20.62 6.91
C ALA A 132 6.74 -21.01 8.30
N VAL A 133 7.47 -20.11 8.97
CA VAL A 133 7.88 -20.29 10.38
C VAL A 133 6.67 -20.52 11.30
N ASP A 134 5.63 -19.69 11.17
CA ASP A 134 4.40 -19.89 11.95
C ASP A 134 3.74 -21.26 11.63
N ALA A 135 3.74 -21.68 10.36
CA ALA A 135 3.15 -22.94 9.93
C ALA A 135 3.90 -24.17 10.49
N ILE A 136 5.24 -24.14 10.48
CA ILE A 136 6.09 -25.18 11.10
C ILE A 136 5.76 -25.30 12.58
N VAL A 137 5.67 -24.16 13.28
CA VAL A 137 5.34 -24.15 14.71
C VAL A 137 3.97 -24.74 14.96
N ILE A 138 2.96 -24.38 14.16
CA ILE A 138 1.61 -24.92 14.26
C ILE A 138 1.62 -26.45 14.02
N ALA A 139 2.35 -26.92 13.01
CA ALA A 139 2.44 -28.35 12.69
C ALA A 139 3.08 -29.19 13.80
N LEU A 140 4.06 -28.63 14.51
CA LEU A 140 4.73 -29.27 15.65
C LEU A 140 3.99 -29.08 16.98
N THR A 141 2.88 -28.33 16.99
CA THR A 141 2.09 -28.09 18.19
C THR A 141 1.00 -29.15 18.32
N ASP A 142 1.27 -30.21 19.08
CA ASP A 142 0.24 -31.16 19.46
C ASP A 142 -0.75 -30.56 20.49
N ARG A 143 -1.76 -31.35 20.83
CA ARG A 143 -2.82 -30.91 21.75
C ARG A 143 -2.30 -30.65 23.16
N TRP A 144 -1.42 -31.50 23.65
CA TRP A 144 -0.88 -31.41 25.00
C TRP A 144 -0.03 -30.15 25.15
N LEU A 145 0.87 -29.90 24.20
CA LEU A 145 1.74 -28.74 24.14
C LEU A 145 0.92 -27.45 24.04
N TYR A 146 -0.12 -27.44 23.20
CA TYR A 146 -1.03 -26.31 23.10
C TYR A 146 -1.71 -25.98 24.44
N GLN A 147 -2.26 -26.99 25.12
CA GLN A 147 -2.91 -26.83 26.43
C GLN A 147 -1.92 -26.38 27.51
N TYR A 148 -0.73 -26.97 27.52
CA TYR A 148 0.35 -26.64 28.44
C TYR A 148 0.73 -25.16 28.33
N ILE A 149 1.00 -24.69 27.12
CA ILE A 149 1.40 -23.30 26.86
C ILE A 149 0.26 -22.33 27.14
N SER A 150 -0.97 -22.68 26.74
CA SER A 150 -2.14 -21.84 27.01
C SER A 150 -2.38 -21.65 28.51
N LYS A 151 -2.17 -22.71 29.30
CA LYS A 151 -2.29 -22.65 30.77
C LYS A 151 -1.22 -21.78 31.41
N LEU A 152 0.01 -21.83 30.90
CA LEU A 152 1.10 -21.01 31.41
C LEU A 152 0.94 -19.53 31.02
N ALA A 153 0.45 -19.24 29.82
CA ALA A 153 0.27 -17.88 29.30
C ALA A 153 -0.72 -17.05 30.14
N GLY A 154 -1.70 -17.68 30.78
CA GLY A 154 -2.69 -17.03 31.64
C GLY A 154 -2.23 -16.69 33.06
N ARG A 155 -0.99 -17.03 33.46
CA ARG A 155 -0.53 -16.90 34.86
C ARG A 155 0.52 -15.80 35.07
N ASN A 156 1.71 -15.95 34.49
CA ASN A 156 2.83 -15.00 34.65
C ASN A 156 3.90 -15.23 33.56
N ARG A 157 4.38 -14.15 32.91
CA ARG A 157 5.40 -14.17 31.83
C ARG A 157 6.77 -14.68 32.29
N GLU A 158 7.14 -14.42 33.53
CA GLU A 158 8.43 -14.83 34.09
C GLU A 158 8.43 -16.32 34.47
N LEU A 159 7.31 -16.79 35.02
CA LEU A 159 7.05 -18.21 35.24
C LEU A 159 7.04 -18.99 33.93
N MET A 160 6.45 -18.42 32.87
CA MET A 160 6.48 -18.96 31.52
C MET A 160 7.92 -19.13 31.03
N LYS A 161 8.74 -18.07 31.07
CA LYS A 161 10.15 -18.14 30.65
C LYS A 161 10.90 -19.24 31.40
N ARG A 162 10.75 -19.31 32.73
CA ARG A 162 11.40 -20.33 33.56
C ARG A 162 10.92 -21.76 33.30
N LYS A 163 9.64 -21.95 32.99
CA LYS A 163 9.07 -23.29 32.71
C LYS A 163 9.39 -23.77 31.29
N LEU A 164 9.57 -22.85 30.36
CA LEU A 164 9.84 -23.16 28.96
C LEU A 164 11.33 -23.18 28.62
N SER A 165 12.21 -22.68 29.50
CA SER A 165 13.68 -22.71 29.29
C SER A 165 14.28 -24.12 29.27
N GLY A 166 13.53 -25.15 29.67
CA GLY A 166 13.93 -26.55 29.58
C GLY A 166 13.18 -27.33 28.51
N PHE A 167 12.48 -26.66 27.61
CA PHE A 167 11.80 -27.32 26.50
C PHE A 167 12.84 -27.63 25.43
N GLU A 168 13.05 -28.92 25.15
CA GLU A 168 13.99 -29.36 24.12
C GLU A 168 13.53 -28.91 22.73
N LEU A 169 14.49 -28.74 21.83
CA LEU A 169 14.18 -28.61 20.42
C LEU A 169 13.45 -29.88 19.94
N PRO A 170 12.54 -29.77 18.96
CA PRO A 170 11.84 -30.92 18.43
C PRO A 170 12.76 -32.08 17.99
N TRP A 171 13.96 -31.74 17.50
CA TRP A 171 15.07 -32.66 17.24
C TRP A 171 16.41 -31.88 17.20
N GLU A 172 17.54 -32.59 17.12
CA GLU A 172 18.89 -32.00 17.25
C GLU A 172 19.22 -30.95 16.17
N SER A 173 19.01 -31.27 14.89
CA SER A 173 19.29 -30.38 13.75
C SER A 173 18.17 -29.38 13.44
N PHE A 174 17.18 -29.23 14.32
CA PHE A 174 15.93 -28.50 14.05
C PHE A 174 16.13 -27.12 13.42
N LEU A 175 17.01 -26.29 13.98
CA LEU A 175 17.20 -24.92 13.48
C LEU A 175 17.84 -24.88 12.09
N SER A 176 18.83 -25.75 11.83
CA SER A 176 19.48 -25.86 10.52
C SER A 176 18.49 -26.36 9.48
N ASP A 177 17.73 -27.41 9.80
CA ASP A 177 16.76 -27.99 8.86
C ASP A 177 15.65 -27.00 8.50
N VAL A 178 15.21 -26.20 9.48
CA VAL A 178 14.26 -25.12 9.25
C VAL A 178 14.87 -24.02 8.39
N GLU A 179 16.11 -23.59 8.66
CA GLU A 179 16.79 -22.57 7.86
C GLU A 179 16.95 -23.00 6.40
N ASP A 180 17.40 -24.23 6.17
CA ASP A 180 17.54 -24.82 4.84
C ASP A 180 16.19 -24.89 4.12
N ALA A 181 15.15 -25.36 4.82
CA ALA A 181 13.80 -25.38 4.29
C ALA A 181 13.33 -23.97 3.89
N LEU A 182 13.50 -22.97 4.75
CA LEU A 182 13.09 -21.58 4.49
C LEU A 182 13.86 -20.94 3.33
N ASN A 183 15.16 -21.23 3.19
CA ASN A 183 15.99 -20.72 2.11
C ASN A 183 15.63 -21.32 0.74
N SER A 184 15.02 -22.52 0.72
CA SER A 184 14.52 -23.15 -0.50
C SER A 184 13.14 -22.66 -0.94
N ILE A 185 12.41 -21.90 -0.10
CA ILE A 185 11.03 -21.47 -0.41
C ILE A 185 11.01 -20.46 -1.55
N VAL A 186 10.29 -20.80 -2.61
CA VAL A 186 9.81 -19.84 -3.59
C VAL A 186 8.42 -19.37 -3.17
N ILE A 187 8.31 -18.11 -2.76
CA ILE A 187 7.03 -17.56 -2.30
C ILE A 187 6.11 -17.34 -3.49
N SER A 188 4.90 -17.89 -3.41
CA SER A 188 3.84 -17.69 -4.39
C SER A 188 3.05 -16.41 -4.10
N HIS A 189 2.93 -15.55 -5.11
CA HIS A 189 2.19 -14.29 -5.07
C HIS A 189 1.13 -14.33 -6.16
N ALA A 190 -0.12 -14.11 -5.81
CA ALA A 190 -1.21 -14.09 -6.78
C ALA A 190 -1.06 -12.90 -7.77
N PRO A 191 -0.95 -13.17 -9.09
CA PRO A 191 -0.88 -12.11 -10.11
C PRO A 191 -2.19 -11.32 -10.23
N THR A 192 -2.10 -10.01 -10.38
CA THR A 192 -3.29 -9.14 -10.55
C THR A 192 -3.59 -8.92 -12.03
N ARG A 193 -4.14 -9.95 -12.69
CA ARG A 193 -4.46 -9.91 -14.14
C ARG A 193 -5.90 -9.48 -14.44
N ARG A 194 -6.74 -9.33 -13.41
CA ARG A 194 -8.12 -8.84 -13.55
C ARG A 194 -8.11 -7.31 -13.57
N ILE A 195 -8.86 -6.74 -14.52
CA ILE A 195 -9.08 -5.29 -14.59
C ILE A 195 -9.95 -4.87 -13.40
N ARG A 196 -9.31 -4.23 -12.40
CA ARG A 196 -9.95 -3.73 -11.18
C ARG A 196 -9.28 -2.42 -10.73
N GLY A 197 -10.00 -1.63 -9.95
CA GLY A 197 -9.50 -0.37 -9.40
C GLY A 197 -9.85 0.84 -10.25
N GLN A 198 -9.35 2.01 -9.83
CA GLN A 198 -9.69 3.30 -10.41
C GLN A 198 -9.21 3.41 -11.87
N PHE A 199 -10.06 3.91 -12.77
CA PHE A 199 -9.69 4.09 -14.18
C PHE A 199 -9.11 5.48 -14.46
N VAL A 200 -9.74 6.50 -13.89
CA VAL A 200 -9.32 7.90 -13.98
C VAL A 200 -9.32 8.54 -12.59
N GLU A 201 -8.46 9.53 -12.38
CA GLU A 201 -8.45 10.32 -11.15
C GLU A 201 -9.78 11.05 -10.95
N GLU A 202 -10.10 11.43 -9.71
CA GLU A 202 -11.38 12.07 -9.38
C GLU A 202 -11.43 13.56 -9.77
N THR A 203 -10.25 14.19 -9.88
CA THR A 203 -10.17 15.62 -10.19
C THR A 203 -10.31 15.86 -11.69
N ALA A 204 -11.32 16.63 -12.06
CA ALA A 204 -11.51 17.08 -13.43
C ALA A 204 -10.68 18.34 -13.73
N TYR A 205 -10.26 18.45 -14.99
CA TYR A 205 -9.51 19.58 -15.52
C TYR A 205 -10.25 20.18 -16.72
N GLY A 206 -10.31 21.50 -16.80
CA GLY A 206 -10.89 22.22 -17.93
C GLY A 206 -9.87 22.45 -19.05
N PRO A 207 -10.27 22.41 -20.33
CA PRO A 207 -9.39 22.76 -21.44
C PRO A 207 -8.99 24.24 -21.42
N THR A 208 -7.88 24.54 -22.09
CA THR A 208 -7.50 25.90 -22.49
C THR A 208 -7.27 25.95 -23.99
N VAL A 209 -7.03 27.15 -24.53
CA VAL A 209 -6.63 27.34 -25.93
C VAL A 209 -5.24 26.77 -26.23
N THR A 210 -4.41 26.56 -25.21
CA THR A 210 -3.04 26.07 -25.35
C THR A 210 -3.02 24.55 -25.13
N PRO A 211 -2.64 23.74 -26.15
CA PRO A 211 -2.53 22.29 -26.00
C PRO A 211 -1.60 21.89 -24.86
N GLY A 212 -2.00 20.88 -24.08
CA GLY A 212 -1.24 20.40 -22.92
C GLY A 212 -1.31 21.30 -21.67
N VAL A 213 -2.07 22.40 -21.73
CA VAL A 213 -2.35 23.27 -20.59
C VAL A 213 -3.82 23.20 -20.23
N TYR A 214 -4.10 22.92 -18.96
CA TYR A 214 -5.43 22.74 -18.41
C TYR A 214 -5.65 23.60 -17.18
N VAL A 215 -6.89 23.67 -16.71
CA VAL A 215 -7.26 24.45 -15.52
C VAL A 215 -7.95 23.61 -14.47
N THR A 216 -7.67 23.87 -13.20
CA THR A 216 -8.42 23.32 -12.08
C THR A 216 -8.56 24.35 -10.97
N LYS A 217 -9.57 24.20 -10.10
CA LYS A 217 -9.75 25.07 -8.92
C LYS A 217 -9.05 24.44 -7.72
N LYS A 218 -8.23 25.22 -7.02
CA LYS A 218 -7.55 24.79 -5.79
C LYS A 218 -7.87 25.73 -4.63
N GLU A 219 -7.99 25.16 -3.44
CA GLU A 219 -8.16 25.90 -2.17
C GLU A 219 -6.86 26.59 -1.80
N LEU A 220 -6.92 27.87 -1.44
CA LEU A 220 -5.73 28.68 -1.13
C LEU A 220 -4.90 28.06 -0.01
N SER A 221 -5.52 27.56 1.06
CA SER A 221 -4.85 26.91 2.20
C SER A 221 -4.14 25.60 1.85
N SER A 222 -4.42 25.01 0.68
CA SER A 222 -3.81 23.76 0.18
C SER A 222 -2.79 23.99 -0.95
N MET A 223 -2.49 25.24 -1.28
CA MET A 223 -1.56 25.59 -2.35
C MET A 223 -0.09 25.43 -1.95
N THR A 224 0.77 25.48 -2.96
CA THR A 224 2.23 25.60 -2.82
C THR A 224 2.71 26.86 -3.50
N PRO A 225 3.93 27.37 -3.21
CA PRO A 225 4.46 28.57 -3.87
C PRO A 225 4.44 28.46 -5.41
N LYS A 226 4.78 27.28 -5.94
CA LYS A 226 4.72 27.00 -7.38
C LYS A 226 3.29 27.08 -7.93
N MET A 227 2.28 26.71 -7.16
CA MET A 227 0.89 26.82 -7.60
C MET A 227 0.41 28.27 -7.63
N VAL A 228 0.90 29.12 -6.73
CA VAL A 228 0.58 30.57 -6.72
C VAL A 228 1.03 31.22 -8.02
N GLU A 229 2.22 30.88 -8.52
CA GLU A 229 2.70 31.40 -9.82
C GLU A 229 1.84 30.97 -11.02
N ASN A 230 1.05 29.91 -10.86
CA ASN A 230 0.16 29.40 -11.90
C ASN A 230 -1.29 29.89 -11.76
N ILE A 231 -1.59 30.80 -10.81
CA ILE A 231 -2.91 31.43 -10.72
C ILE A 231 -3.20 32.17 -12.04
N ILE A 232 -4.41 31.95 -12.57
CA ILE A 232 -4.83 32.49 -13.87
C ILE A 232 -5.13 33.99 -13.80
N ASP A 233 -5.80 34.40 -12.72
CA ASP A 233 -6.23 35.78 -12.51
C ASP A 233 -5.11 36.57 -11.83
N GLU A 234 -4.53 37.54 -12.53
CA GLU A 234 -3.36 38.29 -12.06
C GLU A 234 -3.68 39.16 -10.84
N THR A 235 -4.89 39.72 -10.74
CA THR A 235 -5.31 40.48 -9.56
C THR A 235 -5.39 39.58 -8.33
N ILE A 236 -6.01 38.41 -8.47
CA ILE A 236 -6.07 37.41 -7.38
C ILE A 236 -4.65 36.92 -7.03
N LYS A 237 -3.79 36.73 -8.02
CA LYS A 237 -2.41 36.28 -7.81
C LYS A 237 -1.63 37.25 -6.93
N GLU A 238 -1.67 38.54 -7.24
CA GLU A 238 -0.98 39.56 -6.45
C GLU A 238 -1.56 39.67 -5.03
N LEU A 239 -2.88 39.60 -4.87
CA LEU A 239 -3.52 39.55 -3.55
C LEU A 239 -3.06 38.34 -2.72
N VAL A 240 -2.97 37.16 -3.35
CA VAL A 240 -2.49 35.93 -2.70
C VAL A 240 -1.02 36.06 -2.31
N LYS A 241 -0.15 36.62 -3.18
CA LYS A 241 1.26 36.84 -2.88
C LYS A 241 1.47 37.81 -1.73
N ALA A 242 0.78 38.94 -1.74
CA ALA A 242 0.86 39.94 -0.68
C ALA A 242 0.42 39.36 0.66
N ARG A 243 -0.72 38.64 0.69
CA ARG A 243 -1.21 37.96 1.89
C ARG A 243 -0.23 36.89 2.36
N LEU A 244 0.33 36.10 1.47
CA LEU A 244 1.27 35.04 1.83
C LEU A 244 2.57 35.62 2.43
N SER A 245 3.06 36.75 1.89
CA SER A 245 4.23 37.46 2.43
C SER A 245 3.98 38.01 3.84
N ALA A 246 2.76 38.43 4.15
CA ALA A 246 2.41 38.93 5.49
C ALA A 246 2.33 37.83 6.56
N PHE A 247 2.36 36.55 6.16
CA PHE A 247 2.26 35.39 7.04
C PHE A 247 3.47 34.45 6.88
N ASP A 248 4.64 35.01 6.54
CA ASP A 248 5.93 34.30 6.44
C ASP A 248 5.89 33.07 5.52
N GLY A 249 5.05 33.07 4.49
CA GLY A 249 4.93 31.95 3.57
C GLY A 249 4.09 30.77 4.07
N ASP A 250 3.46 30.87 5.25
CA ASP A 250 2.61 29.80 5.80
C ASP A 250 1.19 29.87 5.23
N PHE A 251 0.88 28.96 4.30
CA PHE A 251 -0.44 28.87 3.65
C PHE A 251 -1.59 28.58 4.62
N LYS A 252 -1.35 27.77 5.66
CA LYS A 252 -2.40 27.43 6.63
C LYS A 252 -2.74 28.63 7.48
N LYS A 253 -1.74 29.40 7.92
CA LYS A 253 -1.98 30.64 8.68
C LYS A 253 -2.57 31.73 7.80
N ALA A 254 -2.06 31.90 6.58
CA ALA A 254 -2.49 32.95 5.66
C ALA A 254 -3.95 32.82 5.21
N PHE A 255 -4.42 31.58 4.99
CA PHE A 255 -5.71 31.29 4.34
C PHE A 255 -6.60 30.28 5.09
N GLY A 256 -6.20 29.81 6.27
CA GLY A 256 -6.96 28.83 7.05
C GLY A 256 -7.96 29.44 8.03
N ASP A 257 -7.84 30.73 8.33
CA ASP A 257 -8.73 31.45 9.25
C ASP A 257 -9.99 31.96 8.53
N GLU A 258 -11.14 31.39 8.85
CA GLU A 258 -12.43 31.80 8.26
C GLU A 258 -12.91 33.17 8.76
N THR A 259 -12.40 33.67 9.88
CA THR A 259 -12.74 34.99 10.43
C THR A 259 -11.95 36.11 9.77
N ASN A 260 -10.86 35.78 9.09
CA ASN A 260 -9.99 36.70 8.37
C ASN A 260 -9.75 36.21 6.93
N PRO A 261 -10.81 36.14 6.10
CA PRO A 261 -10.68 35.64 4.74
C PRO A 261 -9.92 36.63 3.85
N LEU A 262 -9.22 36.11 2.84
CA LEU A 262 -8.74 36.96 1.75
C LEU A 262 -9.95 37.49 0.96
N LEU A 263 -10.07 38.82 0.86
CA LEU A 263 -11.15 39.47 0.13
C LEU A 263 -10.67 39.85 -1.27
N HIS A 264 -11.60 39.87 -2.22
CA HIS A 264 -11.38 40.42 -3.56
C HIS A 264 -11.18 41.94 -3.50
N SER A 265 -10.80 42.56 -4.62
CA SER A 265 -10.64 44.01 -4.75
C SER A 265 -11.91 44.83 -4.43
N ASP A 266 -13.07 44.17 -4.32
CA ASP A 266 -14.33 44.80 -3.89
C ASP A 266 -14.45 44.94 -2.36
N GLY A 267 -13.50 44.38 -1.60
CA GLY A 267 -13.49 44.38 -0.13
C GLY A 267 -14.64 43.59 0.51
N LYS A 268 -15.37 42.77 -0.26
CA LYS A 268 -16.58 42.06 0.21
C LYS A 268 -16.56 40.58 -0.12
N THR A 269 -16.07 40.20 -1.29
CA THR A 269 -16.17 38.83 -1.78
C THR A 269 -15.00 37.98 -1.28
N PRO A 270 -15.23 36.93 -0.45
CA PRO A 270 -14.16 36.08 0.03
C PRO A 270 -13.62 35.14 -1.06
N ILE A 271 -12.30 35.14 -1.24
CA ILE A 271 -11.59 34.24 -2.14
C ILE A 271 -11.12 33.03 -1.34
N ARG A 272 -11.77 31.88 -1.55
CA ARG A 272 -11.39 30.59 -0.93
C ARG A 272 -10.64 29.67 -1.89
N LYS A 273 -11.04 29.72 -3.16
CA LYS A 273 -10.48 28.92 -4.25
C LYS A 273 -10.18 29.82 -5.44
N THR A 274 -9.09 29.53 -6.14
CA THR A 274 -8.80 30.16 -7.43
C THR A 274 -8.45 29.11 -8.48
N ARG A 275 -8.57 29.49 -9.75
CA ARG A 275 -8.17 28.65 -10.87
C ARG A 275 -6.67 28.77 -11.09
N ILE A 276 -6.03 27.64 -11.32
CA ILE A 276 -4.62 27.57 -11.68
C ILE A 276 -4.44 26.85 -13.01
N TYR A 277 -3.41 27.24 -13.76
CA TYR A 277 -2.91 26.49 -14.90
C TYR A 277 -2.15 25.24 -14.44
N VAL A 278 -2.35 24.13 -15.13
CA VAL A 278 -1.67 22.86 -14.90
C VAL A 278 -1.24 22.29 -16.24
N LYS A 279 0.06 22.01 -16.37
CA LYS A 279 0.62 21.36 -17.57
C LYS A 279 0.52 19.85 -17.41
N MET A 280 -0.07 19.17 -18.40
CA MET A 280 -0.21 17.72 -18.43
C MET A 280 -0.06 17.21 -19.86
N SER A 281 0.48 16.00 -20.03
CA SER A 281 0.55 15.37 -21.35
C SER A 281 -0.87 14.98 -21.81
N PRO A 282 -1.32 15.36 -23.01
CA PRO A 282 -2.61 14.96 -23.55
C PRO A 282 -2.82 13.44 -23.54
N ASP A 283 -1.78 12.64 -23.78
CA ASP A 283 -1.85 11.17 -23.82
C ASP A 283 -2.19 10.54 -22.45
N THR A 284 -2.09 11.33 -21.37
CA THR A 284 -2.38 10.89 -20.00
C THR A 284 -3.78 11.26 -19.53
N LEU A 285 -4.60 11.84 -20.41
CA LEU A 285 -5.92 12.37 -20.09
C LEU A 285 -7.02 11.70 -20.92
N VAL A 286 -8.17 11.53 -20.28
CA VAL A 286 -9.40 11.07 -20.91
C VAL A 286 -10.31 12.28 -21.12
N PRO A 287 -10.63 12.65 -22.38
CA PRO A 287 -11.56 13.73 -22.65
C PRO A 287 -13.00 13.31 -22.41
N ILE A 288 -13.80 14.23 -21.89
CA ILE A 288 -15.26 14.13 -21.81
C ILE A 288 -15.85 15.09 -22.83
N ARG A 289 -16.74 14.54 -23.66
CA ARG A 289 -17.38 15.23 -24.77
C ARG A 289 -18.85 15.48 -24.46
N ASP A 290 -19.36 16.63 -24.90
CA ASP A 290 -20.79 16.90 -24.87
C ASP A 290 -21.53 16.16 -26.00
N THR A 291 -22.83 16.38 -26.13
CA THR A 291 -23.67 15.76 -27.16
C THR A 291 -23.29 16.16 -28.59
N SER A 292 -22.60 17.29 -28.77
CA SER A 292 -22.07 17.73 -30.07
C SER A 292 -20.70 17.14 -30.40
N GLY A 293 -20.09 16.40 -29.46
CA GLY A 293 -18.75 15.85 -29.58
C GLY A 293 -17.64 16.79 -29.12
N LYS A 294 -17.97 17.99 -28.61
CA LYS A 294 -16.98 18.98 -28.17
C LYS A 294 -16.42 18.60 -26.80
N GLU A 295 -15.10 18.59 -26.70
CA GLU A 295 -14.39 18.31 -25.45
C GLU A 295 -14.51 19.48 -24.46
N TYR A 296 -14.94 19.20 -23.23
CA TYR A 296 -15.17 20.24 -22.22
C TYR A 296 -14.56 19.93 -20.84
N LYS A 297 -14.14 18.69 -20.59
CA LYS A 297 -13.44 18.26 -19.36
C LYS A 297 -12.45 17.14 -19.65
N TYR A 298 -11.41 17.04 -18.83
CA TYR A 298 -10.39 16.00 -18.90
C TYR A 298 -10.18 15.37 -17.53
N TYR A 299 -9.98 14.07 -17.51
CA TYR A 299 -9.63 13.32 -16.31
C TYR A 299 -8.30 12.58 -16.51
N PRO A 300 -7.32 12.74 -15.61
CA PRO A 300 -6.07 11.99 -15.68
C PRO A 300 -6.30 10.49 -15.52
N LEU A 301 -5.50 9.68 -16.20
CA LEU A 301 -5.49 8.23 -16.01
C LEU A 301 -4.95 7.88 -14.62
N ALA A 302 -5.66 7.04 -13.86
CA ALA A 302 -5.30 6.76 -12.46
C ALA A 302 -4.22 5.67 -12.29
N GLY A 303 -4.05 4.79 -13.27
CA GLY A 303 -2.99 3.78 -13.19
C GLY A 303 -3.01 2.75 -14.30
N ASN A 304 -1.97 1.92 -14.31
CA ASN A 304 -1.73 0.91 -15.34
C ASN A 304 -2.32 -0.44 -14.94
N HIS A 305 -2.72 -1.23 -15.94
CA HIS A 305 -3.12 -2.62 -15.79
C HIS A 305 -1.92 -3.55 -15.91
N HIS A 306 -1.16 -3.36 -17.00
CA HIS A 306 -0.01 -4.17 -17.35
C HIS A 306 0.95 -3.36 -18.22
N VAL A 307 2.12 -3.92 -18.45
CA VAL A 307 3.10 -3.41 -19.42
C VAL A 307 3.36 -4.47 -20.48
N ARG A 308 3.45 -4.04 -21.74
CA ARG A 308 3.78 -4.89 -22.87
C ARG A 308 5.26 -4.70 -23.22
N ILE A 309 6.03 -5.78 -23.26
CA ILE A 309 7.46 -5.74 -23.58
C ILE A 309 7.63 -6.22 -25.01
N TYR A 310 8.21 -5.36 -25.84
CA TYR A 310 8.53 -5.62 -27.23
C TYR A 310 10.04 -5.72 -27.43
N GLU A 311 10.43 -6.45 -28.46
CA GLU A 311 11.81 -6.56 -28.92
C GLU A 311 11.87 -6.24 -30.40
N ASN A 312 12.84 -5.40 -30.78
CA ASN A 312 13.15 -5.11 -32.15
C ASN A 312 13.93 -6.28 -32.76
N THR A 313 13.41 -6.85 -33.82
CA THR A 313 13.96 -8.04 -34.49
C THR A 313 15.28 -7.77 -35.24
N LEU A 314 15.62 -6.50 -35.48
CA LEU A 314 16.84 -6.09 -36.18
C LEU A 314 17.95 -5.64 -35.21
N THR A 315 17.58 -4.95 -34.13
CA THR A 315 18.56 -4.35 -33.19
C THR A 315 18.63 -5.03 -31.83
N GLU A 316 17.72 -5.96 -31.54
CA GLU A 316 17.50 -6.56 -30.21
C GLU A 316 17.13 -5.56 -29.11
N ASP A 317 16.79 -4.31 -29.48
CA ASP A 317 16.33 -3.33 -28.51
C ASP A 317 14.99 -3.72 -27.92
N ARG A 318 14.82 -3.42 -26.63
CA ARG A 318 13.56 -3.66 -25.94
C ARG A 318 12.84 -2.38 -25.57
N LYS A 319 11.52 -2.40 -25.74
CA LYS A 319 10.63 -1.29 -25.42
C LYS A 319 9.48 -1.76 -24.53
N ALA A 320 9.17 -1.00 -23.50
CA ALA A 320 8.00 -1.20 -22.68
C ALA A 320 6.89 -0.21 -23.07
N VAL A 321 5.67 -0.71 -23.24
CA VAL A 321 4.47 0.08 -23.49
C VAL A 321 3.49 -0.17 -22.36
N LEU A 322 3.27 0.85 -21.53
CA LEU A 322 2.31 0.80 -20.44
C LEU A 322 0.89 0.80 -21.00
N VAL A 323 0.02 -0.04 -20.42
CA VAL A 323 -1.40 -0.07 -20.75
C VAL A 323 -2.21 0.43 -19.56
N PRO A 324 -2.72 1.67 -19.62
CA PRO A 324 -3.62 2.22 -18.62
C PRO A 324 -4.87 1.35 -18.41
N ARG A 325 -5.34 1.25 -17.17
CA ARG A 325 -6.53 0.44 -16.82
C ARG A 325 -7.78 0.85 -17.58
N PHE A 326 -7.97 2.15 -17.80
CA PHE A 326 -9.09 2.69 -18.58
C PHE A 326 -9.13 2.10 -20.00
N TYR A 327 -7.99 2.04 -20.68
CA TYR A 327 -7.90 1.49 -22.04
C TYR A 327 -7.95 -0.04 -22.06
N ALA A 328 -7.34 -0.72 -21.09
CA ALA A 328 -7.44 -2.17 -20.96
C ALA A 328 -8.90 -2.66 -20.82
N ALA A 329 -9.78 -1.84 -20.23
CA ALA A 329 -11.20 -2.14 -20.08
C ALA A 329 -12.02 -2.01 -21.38
N GLN A 330 -11.47 -1.36 -22.41
CA GLN A 330 -12.16 -1.11 -23.67
C GLN A 330 -11.89 -2.24 -24.67
N ARG A 331 -12.96 -2.89 -25.15
CA ARG A 331 -12.84 -3.98 -26.14
C ARG A 331 -12.25 -3.53 -27.48
N SER A 332 -12.45 -2.28 -27.86
CA SER A 332 -12.01 -1.71 -29.13
C SER A 332 -10.60 -1.14 -29.09
N TRP A 333 -10.00 -0.97 -27.90
CA TRP A 333 -8.69 -0.36 -27.79
C TRP A 333 -7.61 -1.30 -28.31
N LYS A 334 -6.71 -0.76 -29.13
CA LYS A 334 -5.52 -1.45 -29.61
C LYS A 334 -4.28 -0.70 -29.14
N PRO A 335 -3.19 -1.42 -28.84
CA PRO A 335 -1.91 -0.78 -28.58
C PRO A 335 -1.47 0.03 -29.80
N ALA A 336 -0.63 1.04 -29.57
CA ALA A 336 0.04 1.74 -30.65
C ALA A 336 0.85 0.74 -31.49
N ASP A 337 0.73 0.84 -32.81
CA ASP A 337 1.58 0.10 -33.74
C ASP A 337 3.00 0.65 -33.63
N LEU A 338 3.95 -0.25 -33.35
CA LEU A 338 5.37 0.10 -33.25
C LEU A 338 6.11 -0.10 -34.57
N GLY A 339 5.47 -0.71 -35.57
CA GLY A 339 6.11 -1.13 -36.81
C GLY A 339 6.35 -2.65 -36.86
N PRO A 340 6.52 -3.22 -38.07
CA PRO A 340 6.67 -4.66 -38.28
C PRO A 340 7.95 -5.25 -37.65
N GLU A 341 8.95 -4.42 -37.38
CA GLU A 341 10.21 -4.83 -36.77
C GLU A 341 10.08 -5.10 -35.26
N TRP A 342 9.00 -4.66 -34.62
CA TRP A 342 8.76 -4.84 -33.18
C TRP A 342 7.84 -6.01 -32.89
N ARG A 343 8.39 -7.06 -32.27
CA ARG A 343 7.66 -8.25 -31.84
C ARG A 343 7.32 -8.16 -30.36
N LEU A 344 6.06 -8.47 -29.99
CA LEU A 344 5.70 -8.63 -28.59
C LEU A 344 6.40 -9.88 -28.02
N LEU A 345 7.17 -9.71 -26.95
CA LEU A 345 7.77 -10.83 -26.22
C LEU A 345 6.81 -11.41 -25.19
N PHE A 346 6.33 -10.55 -24.30
CA PHE A 346 5.40 -10.90 -23.22
C PHE A 346 4.84 -9.64 -22.57
N THR A 347 3.85 -9.82 -21.72
CA THR A 347 3.23 -8.81 -20.88
C THR A 347 3.53 -9.10 -19.42
N LEU A 348 3.60 -8.04 -18.62
CA LEU A 348 3.81 -8.15 -17.19
C LEU A 348 2.69 -7.40 -16.46
N CYS A 349 2.04 -8.08 -15.54
CA CYS A 349 1.11 -7.52 -14.56
C CYS A 349 1.81 -7.42 -13.19
N SER A 350 1.22 -6.69 -12.25
CA SER A 350 1.69 -6.75 -10.86
C SER A 350 1.60 -8.19 -10.33
N ASN A 351 2.64 -8.58 -9.58
CA ASN A 351 2.93 -9.92 -9.10
C ASN A 351 3.22 -10.99 -10.17
N ASP A 352 3.40 -10.64 -11.45
CA ASP A 352 4.05 -11.57 -12.39
C ASP A 352 5.54 -11.73 -12.07
N TYR A 353 6.11 -12.86 -12.46
CA TYR A 353 7.46 -13.27 -12.11
C TYR A 353 8.38 -13.13 -13.32
N VAL A 354 9.61 -12.72 -13.07
CA VAL A 354 10.67 -12.64 -14.08
C VAL A 354 11.95 -13.22 -13.51
N GLU A 355 12.68 -13.95 -14.35
CA GLU A 355 14.08 -14.24 -14.09
C GLU A 355 14.91 -13.07 -14.63
N PHE A 356 15.79 -12.56 -13.78
CA PHE A 356 16.52 -11.33 -14.01
C PHE A 356 18.02 -11.55 -13.78
N LEU A 357 18.83 -11.13 -14.75
CA LEU A 357 20.28 -11.16 -14.68
C LEU A 357 20.81 -9.93 -13.94
N GLY A 358 21.32 -10.15 -12.73
CA GLY A 358 21.95 -9.11 -11.93
C GLY A 358 23.26 -8.60 -12.54
N ASP A 359 23.71 -7.43 -12.08
CA ASP A 359 25.02 -6.87 -12.48
C ASP A 359 26.21 -7.73 -12.04
N ASP A 360 26.00 -8.60 -11.04
CA ASP A 360 26.95 -9.61 -10.59
C ASP A 360 26.95 -10.88 -11.46
N GLY A 361 26.21 -10.89 -12.57
CA GLY A 361 26.10 -12.02 -13.48
C GLY A 361 25.23 -13.17 -12.96
N ARG A 362 24.57 -13.03 -11.81
CA ARG A 362 23.73 -14.08 -11.24
C ARG A 362 22.26 -13.89 -11.61
N LEU A 363 21.60 -14.99 -11.96
CA LEU A 363 20.16 -15.02 -12.19
C LEU A 363 19.41 -15.04 -10.86
N ARG A 364 18.37 -14.23 -10.77
CA ARG A 364 17.46 -14.14 -9.62
C ARG A 364 16.03 -14.04 -10.08
N VAL A 365 15.11 -14.54 -9.28
CA VAL A 365 13.68 -14.42 -9.54
C VAL A 365 13.14 -13.23 -8.78
N TYR A 366 12.45 -12.35 -9.50
CA TYR A 366 11.74 -11.22 -8.91
C TYR A 366 10.27 -11.24 -9.30
N ARG A 367 9.44 -10.58 -8.49
CA ARG A 367 8.07 -10.24 -8.85
C ARG A 367 7.96 -8.77 -9.27
N VAL A 368 7.04 -8.47 -10.17
CA VAL A 368 6.70 -7.11 -10.57
C VAL A 368 5.88 -6.45 -9.46
N GLN A 369 6.42 -5.41 -8.83
CA GLN A 369 5.74 -4.68 -7.77
C GLN A 369 4.84 -3.57 -8.33
N LYS A 370 5.40 -2.74 -9.21
CA LYS A 370 4.74 -1.52 -9.70
C LYS A 370 5.16 -1.19 -11.12
N MET A 371 4.24 -0.63 -11.88
CA MET A 371 4.48 -0.09 -13.22
C MET A 371 3.92 1.33 -13.29
N SER A 372 4.77 2.30 -13.62
CA SER A 372 4.40 3.72 -13.59
C SER A 372 5.08 4.51 -14.70
N GLY A 373 4.61 5.74 -14.91
CA GLY A 373 5.11 6.64 -15.94
C GLY A 373 4.20 6.67 -17.17
N GLY A 374 4.78 7.08 -18.29
CA GLY A 374 4.15 7.17 -19.61
C GLY A 374 5.21 6.88 -20.66
N GLN A 375 5.65 7.91 -21.38
CA GLN A 375 6.84 7.81 -22.25
C GLN A 375 8.10 7.45 -21.45
N ASN A 376 8.29 8.07 -20.28
CA ASN A 376 9.31 7.71 -19.30
C ASN A 376 8.77 6.63 -18.36
N TRP A 377 8.61 5.42 -18.88
CA TRP A 377 8.11 4.29 -18.12
C TRP A 377 9.12 3.80 -17.08
N GLN A 378 8.60 3.15 -16.04
CA GLN A 378 9.37 2.48 -15.01
C GLN A 378 8.66 1.19 -14.61
N VAL A 379 9.42 0.09 -14.50
CA VAL A 379 8.96 -1.17 -13.91
C VAL A 379 9.78 -1.44 -12.65
N GLN A 380 9.13 -1.63 -11.52
CA GLN A 380 9.78 -1.93 -10.25
C GLN A 380 9.65 -3.41 -9.94
N LEU A 381 10.77 -4.09 -9.72
CA LEU A 381 10.84 -5.47 -9.29
C LEU A 381 11.21 -5.58 -7.82
N ARG A 382 10.78 -6.67 -7.19
CA ARG A 382 10.92 -6.93 -5.75
C ARG A 382 11.32 -8.40 -5.52
N PRO A 383 12.29 -8.70 -4.64
CA PRO A 383 12.52 -10.07 -4.20
C PRO A 383 11.24 -10.68 -3.63
N LEU A 384 11.09 -12.00 -3.71
CA LEU A 384 9.82 -12.66 -3.41
C LEU A 384 9.48 -12.59 -1.91
N GLU A 385 10.53 -12.59 -1.08
CA GLU A 385 10.53 -12.52 0.37
C GLU A 385 10.17 -11.15 0.93
N ASP A 386 10.48 -10.06 0.24
CA ASP A 386 10.32 -8.73 0.82
C ASP A 386 8.84 -8.26 0.85
N THR A 387 8.36 -7.96 2.06
CA THR A 387 6.97 -7.55 2.33
C THR A 387 6.76 -6.04 2.29
N ARG A 388 7.83 -5.25 2.25
CA ARG A 388 7.76 -3.80 2.43
C ARG A 388 7.11 -3.12 1.23
N ALA A 389 6.27 -2.13 1.52
CA ALA A 389 5.62 -1.32 0.50
C ALA A 389 6.54 -0.20 0.00
N GLY A 390 6.31 0.26 -1.23
CA GLY A 390 7.04 1.39 -1.81
C GLY A 390 8.48 1.06 -2.20
N TYR A 391 9.25 2.07 -2.60
CA TYR A 391 10.66 1.90 -2.98
C TYR A 391 11.55 1.70 -1.76
N ILE A 392 12.38 0.67 -1.79
CA ILE A 392 13.38 0.35 -0.76
C ILE A 392 14.77 0.37 -1.42
N PRO A 393 15.65 1.31 -1.03
CA PRO A 393 17.02 1.39 -1.55
C PRO A 393 17.77 0.07 -1.40
N GLY A 394 18.53 -0.31 -2.43
CA GLY A 394 19.33 -1.54 -2.45
C GLY A 394 18.55 -2.85 -2.67
N ILE A 395 17.21 -2.82 -2.57
CA ILE A 395 16.36 -4.01 -2.71
C ILE A 395 15.42 -3.91 -3.91
N THR A 396 14.89 -2.71 -4.15
CA THR A 396 13.97 -2.50 -5.29
C THR A 396 14.77 -2.32 -6.56
N VAL A 397 14.59 -3.24 -7.51
CA VAL A 397 15.18 -3.08 -8.84
C VAL A 397 14.26 -2.18 -9.65
N VAL A 398 14.80 -1.05 -10.10
CA VAL A 398 14.09 -0.09 -10.94
C VAL A 398 14.57 -0.26 -12.38
N MET A 399 13.66 -0.67 -13.25
CA MET A 399 13.96 -0.83 -14.66
C MET A 399 13.48 0.39 -15.43
N THR A 400 14.41 0.96 -16.20
CA THR A 400 14.19 2.01 -17.19
C THR A 400 15.07 1.73 -18.42
N GLY A 401 14.55 1.98 -19.61
CA GLY A 401 15.28 1.79 -20.88
C GLY A 401 15.48 0.33 -21.34
N SER A 402 16.06 0.18 -22.54
CA SER A 402 16.27 -1.10 -23.25
C SER A 402 17.20 -2.04 -22.50
N ASN A 403 18.37 -1.56 -22.06
CA ASN A 403 19.38 -2.38 -21.36
C ASN A 403 18.83 -3.06 -20.10
N ALA A 404 18.00 -2.37 -19.32
CA ALA A 404 17.37 -2.97 -18.15
C ALA A 404 16.39 -4.07 -18.56
N LEU A 405 15.57 -3.87 -19.59
CA LEU A 405 14.63 -4.87 -20.09
C LEU A 405 15.32 -6.12 -20.63
N ARG A 406 16.52 -5.98 -21.22
CA ARG A 406 17.32 -7.11 -21.71
C ARG A 406 17.84 -8.02 -20.59
N LYS A 407 17.93 -7.51 -19.35
CA LYS A 407 18.25 -8.34 -18.17
C LYS A 407 17.15 -9.31 -17.79
N ILE A 408 15.90 -9.13 -18.26
CA ILE A 408 14.87 -10.17 -18.12
C ILE A 408 15.17 -11.28 -19.12
N THR A 409 15.56 -12.44 -18.62
CA THR A 409 15.86 -13.62 -19.45
C THR A 409 14.58 -14.34 -19.86
N ARG A 410 13.60 -14.44 -18.95
CA ARG A 410 12.29 -15.04 -19.20
C ARG A 410 11.23 -14.58 -18.22
N LYS A 411 9.97 -14.66 -18.65
CA LYS A 411 8.79 -14.55 -17.79
C LYS A 411 8.51 -15.92 -17.16
N LEU A 412 8.13 -15.91 -15.89
CA LEU A 412 7.82 -17.11 -15.11
C LEU A 412 6.39 -17.05 -14.57
N GLN A 413 5.86 -18.23 -14.25
CA GLN A 413 4.68 -18.39 -13.42
C GLN A 413 5.01 -19.31 -12.25
N VAL A 414 4.29 -19.13 -11.16
CA VAL A 414 4.43 -19.92 -9.93
C VAL A 414 3.08 -20.51 -9.57
N ASP A 415 3.05 -21.79 -9.18
CA ASP A 415 1.85 -22.40 -8.62
C ASP A 415 1.66 -22.00 -7.13
N PRO A 416 0.55 -22.38 -6.47
CA PRO A 416 0.34 -22.04 -5.05
C PRO A 416 1.37 -22.64 -4.08
N LEU A 417 2.14 -23.65 -4.49
CA LEU A 417 3.16 -24.33 -3.67
C LEU A 417 4.58 -23.79 -3.89
N GLY A 418 4.78 -22.93 -4.89
CA GLY A 418 6.09 -22.33 -5.18
C GLY A 418 6.80 -22.94 -6.38
N HIS A 419 6.20 -23.88 -7.11
CA HIS A 419 6.87 -24.47 -8.28
C HIS A 419 6.88 -23.48 -9.45
N LEU A 420 8.09 -23.17 -9.94
CA LEU A 420 8.30 -22.25 -11.06
C LEU A 420 8.26 -22.97 -12.40
N THR A 421 7.55 -22.39 -13.36
CA THR A 421 7.58 -22.81 -14.76
C THR A 421 7.70 -21.58 -15.66
N GLN A 422 8.23 -21.78 -16.87
CA GLN A 422 8.26 -20.71 -17.86
C GLN A 422 6.83 -20.34 -18.27
N ALA A 423 6.56 -19.04 -18.35
CA ALA A 423 5.29 -18.52 -18.82
C ALA A 423 5.47 -17.81 -20.15
N ASN A 424 4.60 -18.13 -21.11
CA ASN A 424 4.45 -17.41 -22.37
C ASN A 424 3.09 -16.72 -22.38
N ASP A 425 2.94 -15.72 -23.25
CA ASP A 425 1.74 -14.89 -23.37
C ASP A 425 0.73 -15.39 -24.40
#